data_AF-A0A0F0GMQ5-F1
#
_entry.id   AF-A0A0F0GMQ5-F1
#
_cell.length_a   1.000
_cell.length_b   1.000
_cell.length_c   1.000
_cell.angle_alpha   90.00
_cell.angle_beta   90.00
_cell.angle_gamma   90.00
#
_symmetry.space_group_name_H-M   'P 1'
#
loop_
_entity.id
_entity.type
_entity.pdbx_description
1 polymer ?
#
loop_
_entity_poly.entity_id
_entity_poly.type
_entity_poly.pdbx_seq_one_letter_code
_entity_poly.pdbx_strand_id
1 'polypeptide(L)'
;YQYDTTASNVHAYIIDTGVRTTHTTFGGRAVWGTNTSGDGNNSDCNGHGTHVAGNIAGSQYGLAKAAQVVAVKVLNCQGSGTTAGVVGGIDWVTANAIKPAVANMSLGGGADATLDAAVQRSIAAGVTYAIASGNSNTNACSTSPARVPEAITVNASTINDARASFSNYGTCTDIFAPGENITSSWNTNDTATNTISGTSMATPHVAGAAALWLATHPNDNPAAVWAGLSAASTPNKITNPGTGSPNKLLYTLFGTPQPGNPAVTNPGTQNSTVGQAASLQLAATGGTPPYSWSVTGLPAGLSANSSGAISGTPTTAGTSTVTATVTDSAGKTGTATFSWVVNAVGGGCDAKTNSTPVRIPDNTTVTSTIAISGCAGNASATATIKVDINHTYKGDLVVDLVAPDGTVYNLHNRAGGSADNIKETFTRNLSSEAANGTWTLRVRDAAFLDTGTLNSWTLDV
;
A
#
# COMPACT_ATOMS: atom_id res chain seq x y z
N TYR A 1 8.80 -11.06 12.87
CA TYR A 1 9.92 -10.76 11.98
C TYR A 1 9.95 -11.78 10.87
N GLN A 2 9.92 -11.35 9.61
CA GLN A 2 10.26 -12.20 8.46
C GLN A 2 11.75 -12.01 8.16
N TYR A 3 12.46 -13.10 7.90
CA TYR A 3 13.85 -13.09 7.45
C TYR A 3 13.94 -14.03 6.25
N ASP A 4 14.49 -13.56 5.13
CA ASP A 4 14.69 -14.38 3.93
C ASP A 4 15.81 -15.43 4.13
N THR A 5 16.66 -15.23 5.13
CA THR A 5 17.79 -16.09 5.49
C THR A 5 18.14 -15.90 6.98
N THR A 6 18.89 -16.85 7.55
CA THR A 6 19.48 -16.72 8.88
C THR A 6 20.99 -16.49 8.85
N ALA A 7 21.60 -16.37 7.66
CA ALA A 7 23.01 -16.03 7.42
C ALA A 7 24.05 -17.05 7.95
N SER A 8 23.79 -18.35 7.82
CA SER A 8 24.69 -19.41 8.30
C SER A 8 26.09 -19.41 7.64
N ASN A 9 26.23 -18.79 6.47
CA ASN A 9 27.46 -18.68 5.69
C ASN A 9 28.30 -17.43 6.03
N VAL A 10 27.88 -16.57 6.96
CA VAL A 10 28.58 -15.31 7.28
C VAL A 10 29.28 -15.38 8.64
N HIS A 11 30.47 -14.76 8.75
CA HIS A 11 31.23 -14.64 9.99
C HIS A 11 31.13 -13.22 10.56
N ALA A 12 30.65 -13.10 11.80
CA ALA A 12 30.56 -11.86 12.54
C ALA A 12 31.71 -11.76 13.56
N TYR A 13 32.61 -10.80 13.34
CA TYR A 13 33.73 -10.50 14.22
C TYR A 13 33.31 -9.46 15.27
N ILE A 14 33.41 -9.83 16.54
CA ILE A 14 32.99 -9.01 17.67
C ILE A 14 34.23 -8.39 18.31
N ILE A 15 34.54 -7.16 17.92
CA ILE A 15 35.72 -6.41 18.38
C ILE A 15 35.32 -5.65 19.66
N ASP A 16 35.51 -6.28 20.82
CA ASP A 16 34.91 -5.83 22.08
C ASP A 16 35.63 -6.39 23.34
N THR A 17 34.90 -6.66 24.44
CA THR A 17 35.40 -7.22 25.70
C THR A 17 35.62 -8.74 25.69
N GLY A 18 35.40 -9.37 24.53
CA GLY A 18 35.32 -10.83 24.34
C GLY A 18 33.87 -11.29 24.15
N VAL A 19 33.67 -12.60 23.97
CA VAL A 19 32.32 -13.20 23.92
C VAL A 19 32.31 -14.43 24.81
N ARG A 20 31.26 -14.62 25.59
CA ARG A 20 31.02 -15.88 26.32
C ARG A 20 30.55 -16.94 25.33
N THR A 21 31.50 -17.56 24.64
CA THR A 21 31.26 -18.51 23.54
C THR A 21 30.41 -19.72 23.91
N THR A 22 30.38 -20.10 25.19
CA THR A 22 29.55 -21.20 25.69
C THR A 22 28.07 -20.84 25.82
N HIS A 23 27.71 -19.56 25.75
CA HIS A 23 26.33 -19.12 25.95
C HIS A 23 25.37 -19.82 24.97
N THR A 24 24.32 -20.44 25.51
CA THR A 24 23.41 -21.34 24.77
C THR A 24 22.79 -20.70 23.53
N THR A 25 22.55 -19.38 23.55
CA THR A 25 22.05 -18.59 22.40
C THR A 25 22.83 -18.80 21.10
N PHE A 26 24.14 -19.08 21.19
CA PHE A 26 24.99 -19.28 20.01
C PHE A 26 24.97 -20.72 19.50
N GLY A 27 24.53 -21.69 20.31
CA GLY A 27 24.42 -23.10 19.90
C GLY A 27 25.73 -23.68 19.34
N GLY A 28 26.88 -23.28 19.89
CA GLY A 28 28.21 -23.73 19.44
C GLY A 28 28.81 -22.96 18.25
N ARG A 29 28.11 -21.97 17.68
CA ARG A 29 28.60 -21.14 16.55
C ARG A 29 29.57 -20.03 16.97
N ALA A 30 29.74 -19.80 18.27
CA ALA A 30 30.66 -18.79 18.79
C ALA A 30 32.01 -19.42 19.12
N VAL A 31 33.08 -18.84 18.57
CA VAL A 31 34.46 -19.30 18.75
C VAL A 31 35.39 -18.16 19.15
N TRP A 32 36.52 -18.49 19.74
CA TRP A 32 37.58 -17.53 20.06
C TRP A 32 38.43 -17.21 18.82
N GLY A 33 38.70 -15.93 18.60
CA GLY A 33 39.66 -15.45 17.60
C GLY A 33 40.98 -15.03 18.23
N THR A 34 40.99 -13.85 18.87
CA THR A 34 42.20 -13.29 19.50
C THR A 34 41.88 -12.48 20.76
N ASN A 35 42.89 -12.25 21.60
CA ASN A 35 42.85 -11.34 22.73
C ASN A 35 44.08 -10.41 22.70
N THR A 36 43.85 -9.14 22.40
CA THR A 36 44.87 -8.08 22.34
C THR A 36 44.66 -7.01 23.42
N SER A 37 43.74 -7.25 24.36
CA SER A 37 43.46 -6.33 25.47
C SER A 37 44.61 -6.19 26.47
N GLY A 38 45.53 -7.18 26.48
CA GLY A 38 46.67 -7.23 27.39
C GLY A 38 46.34 -7.74 28.80
N ASP A 39 45.09 -8.15 29.06
CA ASP A 39 44.66 -8.65 30.38
C ASP A 39 44.95 -10.15 30.62
N GLY A 40 45.37 -10.89 29.58
CA GLY A 40 45.65 -12.32 29.65
C GLY A 40 44.42 -13.20 29.90
N ASN A 41 43.20 -12.66 29.83
CA ASN A 41 41.96 -13.35 30.16
C ASN A 41 41.10 -13.62 28.91
N ASN A 42 41.08 -14.85 28.43
CA ASN A 42 40.25 -15.26 27.29
C ASN A 42 38.81 -15.57 27.73
N SER A 43 38.14 -14.54 28.24
CA SER A 43 36.76 -14.56 28.73
C SER A 43 36.11 -13.19 28.49
N ASP A 44 34.80 -13.17 28.27
CA ASP A 44 34.02 -11.94 28.43
C ASP A 44 33.63 -11.74 29.89
N CYS A 45 34.51 -11.11 30.66
CA CYS A 45 34.28 -10.75 32.05
C CYS A 45 33.47 -9.46 32.23
N ASN A 46 33.24 -8.69 31.15
CA ASN A 46 32.48 -7.44 31.22
C ASN A 46 31.00 -7.64 30.86
N GLY A 47 30.72 -8.44 29.83
CA GLY A 47 29.37 -8.75 29.34
C GLY A 47 28.98 -8.00 28.07
N HIS A 48 29.61 -6.85 27.81
CA HIS A 48 29.28 -6.00 26.66
C HIS A 48 29.45 -6.73 25.32
N GLY A 49 30.57 -7.43 25.10
CA GLY A 49 30.81 -8.18 23.89
C GLY A 49 29.84 -9.35 23.68
N THR A 50 29.46 -10.07 24.74
CA THR A 50 28.40 -11.09 24.69
C THR A 50 27.03 -10.49 24.35
N HIS A 51 26.75 -9.27 24.82
CA HIS A 51 25.49 -8.57 24.54
C HIS A 51 25.36 -8.22 23.06
N VAL A 52 26.37 -7.54 22.49
CA VAL A 52 26.34 -7.15 21.08
C VAL A 52 26.39 -8.38 20.16
N ALA A 53 27.15 -9.42 20.52
CA ALA A 53 27.15 -10.69 19.78
C ALA A 53 25.76 -11.34 19.75
N GLY A 54 25.02 -11.28 20.86
CA GLY A 54 23.66 -11.80 20.96
C GLY A 54 22.66 -11.08 20.05
N ASN A 55 22.79 -9.75 19.89
CA ASN A 55 21.93 -8.97 18.99
C ASN A 55 22.28 -9.17 17.50
N ILE A 56 23.49 -9.64 17.20
CA ILE A 56 23.86 -10.04 15.84
C ILE A 56 23.34 -11.44 15.54
N ALA A 57 23.76 -12.45 16.32
CA ALA A 57 23.64 -13.85 15.93
C ALA A 57 23.06 -14.79 17.01
N GLY A 58 22.52 -14.24 18.09
CA GLY A 58 21.84 -15.03 19.12
C GLY A 58 20.51 -15.61 18.60
N SER A 59 20.17 -16.83 19.00
CA SER A 59 18.90 -17.47 18.58
C SER A 59 17.65 -16.72 19.04
N GLN A 60 17.75 -16.01 20.17
CA GLN A 60 16.64 -15.25 20.75
C GLN A 60 16.54 -13.84 20.15
N TYR A 61 17.61 -13.05 20.29
CA TYR A 61 17.62 -11.60 20.00
C TYR A 61 18.42 -11.22 18.74
N GLY A 62 19.05 -12.18 18.06
CA GLY A 62 19.86 -11.92 16.89
C GLY A 62 19.05 -11.63 15.63
N LEU A 63 19.57 -10.77 14.77
CA LEU A 63 19.07 -10.58 13.41
C LEU A 63 19.54 -11.71 12.48
N ALA A 64 20.85 -11.96 12.44
CA ALA A 64 21.52 -12.99 11.66
C ALA A 64 21.67 -14.29 12.46
N LYS A 65 20.53 -14.91 12.82
CA LYS A 65 20.42 -15.96 13.85
C LYS A 65 21.30 -17.20 13.68
N ALA A 66 21.83 -17.48 12.48
CA ALA A 66 22.70 -18.61 12.21
C ALA A 66 24.14 -18.22 11.87
N ALA A 67 24.49 -16.92 11.83
CA ALA A 67 25.85 -16.47 11.56
C ALA A 67 26.88 -17.04 12.56
N GLN A 68 28.10 -17.25 12.08
CA GLN A 68 29.22 -17.65 12.93
C GLN A 68 29.71 -16.44 13.72
N VAL A 69 30.05 -16.61 14.99
CA VAL A 69 30.52 -15.52 15.87
C VAL A 69 31.98 -15.74 16.22
N VAL A 70 32.82 -14.74 15.98
CA VAL A 70 34.26 -14.78 16.31
C VAL A 70 34.56 -13.70 17.35
N ALA A 71 35.00 -14.13 18.53
CA ALA A 71 35.36 -13.23 19.63
C ALA A 71 36.73 -12.59 19.39
N VAL A 72 36.77 -11.25 19.31
CA VAL A 72 37.99 -10.45 19.17
C VAL A 72 38.07 -9.52 20.37
N LYS A 73 38.78 -9.96 21.41
CA LYS A 73 38.86 -9.22 22.67
C LYS A 73 39.94 -8.15 22.58
N VAL A 74 39.52 -6.89 22.61
CA VAL A 74 40.40 -5.71 22.60
C VAL A 74 40.23 -4.84 23.84
N LEU A 75 39.16 -5.05 24.61
CA LEU A 75 38.88 -4.37 25.87
C LEU A 75 38.97 -5.37 27.03
N ASN A 76 39.49 -4.91 28.18
CA ASN A 76 39.63 -5.69 29.39
C ASN A 76 38.29 -5.85 30.16
N CYS A 77 38.32 -6.48 31.33
CA CYS A 77 37.11 -6.70 32.16
C CYS A 77 36.38 -5.42 32.60
N GLN A 78 37.07 -4.28 32.60
CA GLN A 78 36.47 -2.97 32.93
C GLN A 78 35.91 -2.25 31.69
N GLY A 79 35.93 -2.90 30.51
CA GLY A 79 35.48 -2.28 29.26
C GLY A 79 36.48 -1.25 28.70
N SER A 80 37.76 -1.35 29.08
CA SER A 80 38.79 -0.39 28.68
C SER A 80 39.92 -1.07 27.91
N GLY A 81 40.55 -0.37 26.97
CA GLY A 81 41.65 -0.87 26.17
C GLY A 81 42.51 0.28 25.64
N THR A 82 43.72 -0.06 25.16
CA THR A 82 44.62 0.89 24.51
C THR A 82 44.33 0.94 23.02
N THR A 83 44.60 2.08 22.36
CA THR A 83 44.54 2.16 20.87
C THR A 83 45.34 1.03 20.24
N ALA A 84 46.54 0.74 20.74
CA ALA A 84 47.40 -0.32 20.23
C ALA A 84 46.73 -1.71 20.32
N GLY A 85 46.05 -2.02 21.43
CA GLY A 85 45.30 -3.26 21.59
C GLY A 85 44.12 -3.36 20.62
N VAL A 86 43.37 -2.26 20.45
CA VAL A 86 42.24 -2.19 19.49
C VAL A 86 42.73 -2.37 18.05
N VAL A 87 43.78 -1.65 17.65
CA VAL A 87 44.41 -1.77 16.33
C VAL A 87 44.92 -3.19 16.10
N GLY A 88 45.57 -3.81 17.07
CA GLY A 88 46.03 -5.19 16.97
C GLY A 88 44.89 -6.19 16.75
N GLY A 89 43.72 -5.96 17.37
CA GLY A 89 42.52 -6.77 17.12
C GLY A 89 41.96 -6.58 15.71
N ILE A 90 41.90 -5.33 15.23
CA ILE A 90 41.46 -5.01 13.86
C ILE A 90 42.40 -5.61 12.82
N ASP A 91 43.71 -5.47 13.00
CA ASP A 91 44.72 -6.04 12.09
C ASP A 91 44.65 -7.58 12.10
N TRP A 92 44.35 -8.21 13.25
CA TRP A 92 44.10 -9.66 13.29
C TRP A 92 42.85 -10.05 12.49
N VAL A 93 41.74 -9.31 12.60
CA VAL A 93 40.55 -9.53 11.77
C VAL A 93 40.90 -9.38 10.29
N THR A 94 41.63 -8.32 9.94
CA THR A 94 42.06 -8.03 8.56
C THR A 94 42.83 -9.22 7.95
N ALA A 95 43.72 -9.83 8.73
CA ALA A 95 44.55 -10.95 8.28
C ALA A 95 43.84 -12.32 8.30
N ASN A 96 42.83 -12.52 9.16
CA ASN A 96 42.25 -13.84 9.44
C ASN A 96 40.76 -13.95 9.12
N ALA A 97 40.14 -12.92 8.53
CA ALA A 97 38.72 -12.92 8.22
C ALA A 97 38.34 -14.03 7.23
N ILE A 98 37.39 -14.88 7.62
CA ILE A 98 36.72 -15.82 6.73
C ILE A 98 35.51 -15.09 6.14
N LYS A 99 35.52 -14.91 4.81
CA LYS A 99 34.47 -14.19 4.09
C LYS A 99 33.31 -15.12 3.70
N PRO A 100 32.06 -14.61 3.60
CA PRO A 100 31.64 -13.22 3.87
C PRO A 100 31.77 -12.83 5.35
N ALA A 101 32.22 -11.60 5.60
CA ALA A 101 32.59 -11.13 6.95
C ALA A 101 31.98 -9.77 7.28
N VAL A 102 31.45 -9.65 8.48
CA VAL A 102 31.07 -8.38 9.10
C VAL A 102 31.85 -8.18 10.40
N ALA A 103 32.13 -6.93 10.76
CA ALA A 103 32.71 -6.58 12.04
C ALA A 103 31.77 -5.62 12.79
N ASN A 104 31.51 -5.93 14.05
CA ASN A 104 30.84 -5.03 14.98
C ASN A 104 31.89 -4.41 15.89
N MET A 105 31.96 -3.07 15.89
CA MET A 105 32.86 -2.34 16.77
C MET A 105 32.07 -1.28 17.56
N SER A 106 31.56 -1.72 18.71
CA SER A 106 30.72 -0.94 19.62
C SER A 106 31.54 -0.19 20.68
N LEU A 107 32.67 0.39 20.25
CA LEU A 107 33.63 1.11 21.07
C LEU A 107 34.09 2.39 20.34
N GLY A 108 34.70 3.31 21.08
CA GLY A 108 35.27 4.51 20.49
C GLY A 108 35.89 5.43 21.53
N GLY A 109 36.45 6.53 21.06
CA GLY A 109 37.09 7.54 21.88
C GLY A 109 37.32 8.84 21.12
N GLY A 110 38.25 9.65 21.64
CA GLY A 110 38.71 10.85 20.94
C GLY A 110 39.31 10.53 19.57
N ALA A 111 39.56 11.58 18.79
CA ALA A 111 40.07 11.41 17.45
C ALA A 111 41.46 10.75 17.41
N ASP A 112 41.57 9.59 16.76
CA ASP A 112 42.81 8.83 16.60
C ASP A 112 43.00 8.35 15.15
N ALA A 113 43.98 8.90 14.44
CA ALA A 113 44.24 8.58 13.04
C ALA A 113 44.78 7.14 12.84
N THR A 114 45.41 6.56 13.86
CA THR A 114 45.94 5.19 13.78
C THR A 114 44.79 4.19 13.81
N LEU A 115 43.82 4.43 14.70
CA LEU A 115 42.60 3.63 14.78
C LEU A 115 41.79 3.71 13.48
N ASP A 116 41.59 4.92 12.94
CA ASP A 116 40.88 5.12 11.68
C ASP A 116 41.54 4.34 10.53
N ALA A 117 42.87 4.48 10.39
CA ALA A 117 43.61 3.81 9.34
C ALA A 117 43.51 2.27 9.44
N ALA A 118 43.45 1.72 10.66
CA ALA A 118 43.25 0.28 10.85
C ALA A 118 41.86 -0.18 10.36
N VAL A 119 40.81 0.57 10.72
CA VAL A 119 39.44 0.29 10.23
C VAL A 119 39.38 0.38 8.71
N GLN A 120 39.95 1.45 8.13
CA GLN A 120 39.98 1.64 6.67
C GLN A 120 40.68 0.48 5.95
N ARG A 121 41.83 0.01 6.46
CA ARG A 121 42.52 -1.16 5.90
C ARG A 121 41.68 -2.43 5.97
N SER A 122 40.99 -2.67 7.09
CA SER A 122 40.13 -3.84 7.26
C SER A 122 38.93 -3.82 6.31
N ILE A 123 38.33 -2.65 6.12
CA ILE A 123 37.24 -2.45 5.14
C ILE A 123 37.75 -2.65 3.72
N ALA A 124 38.91 -2.09 3.37
CA ALA A 124 39.54 -2.30 2.08
C ALA A 124 39.89 -3.79 1.83
N ALA A 125 40.18 -4.55 2.89
CA ALA A 125 40.36 -6.00 2.83
C ALA A 125 39.03 -6.76 2.66
N GLY A 126 37.87 -6.09 2.61
CA GLY A 126 36.57 -6.68 2.29
C GLY A 126 35.74 -7.10 3.49
N VAL A 127 36.00 -6.55 4.68
CA VAL A 127 35.16 -6.77 5.87
C VAL A 127 34.22 -5.58 6.04
N THR A 128 32.91 -5.81 6.16
CA THR A 128 31.95 -4.71 6.38
C THR A 128 31.89 -4.32 7.85
N TYR A 129 32.22 -3.07 8.17
CA TYR A 129 32.22 -2.57 9.55
C TYR A 129 30.94 -1.79 9.87
N ALA A 130 30.27 -2.18 10.95
CA ALA A 130 29.32 -1.34 11.66
C ALA A 130 29.97 -0.79 12.92
N ILE A 131 29.86 0.53 13.12
CA ILE A 131 30.56 1.26 14.18
C ILE A 131 29.57 2.13 14.96
N ALA A 132 29.73 2.18 16.28
CA ALA A 132 28.93 3.06 17.13
C ALA A 132 29.32 4.53 16.93
N SER A 133 28.33 5.42 16.77
CA SER A 133 28.60 6.86 16.67
C SER A 133 29.11 7.48 17.97
N GLY A 134 28.84 6.85 19.12
CA GLY A 134 29.16 7.32 20.46
C GLY A 134 27.95 7.84 21.25
N ASN A 135 28.12 7.97 22.57
CA ASN A 135 27.03 8.16 23.54
C ASN A 135 27.11 9.49 24.31
N SER A 136 27.64 10.55 23.69
CA SER A 136 27.94 11.83 24.36
C SER A 136 27.11 12.99 23.85
N ASN A 137 26.10 12.75 23.00
CA ASN A 137 25.30 13.78 22.35
C ASN A 137 26.17 14.88 21.69
N THR A 138 27.24 14.46 21.01
CA THR A 138 28.18 15.35 20.30
C THR A 138 28.26 14.99 18.81
N ASN A 139 29.00 15.78 18.03
CA ASN A 139 29.25 15.51 16.63
C ASN A 139 30.16 14.27 16.46
N ALA A 140 29.66 13.23 15.80
CA ALA A 140 30.38 11.97 15.55
C ALA A 140 31.66 12.16 14.71
N CYS A 141 31.76 13.24 13.93
CA CYS A 141 32.99 13.56 13.20
C CYS A 141 34.18 13.87 14.12
N SER A 142 33.95 14.12 15.42
CA SER A 142 35.01 14.40 16.40
C SER A 142 35.57 13.15 17.09
N THR A 143 35.04 11.97 16.80
CA THR A 143 35.40 10.71 17.48
C THR A 143 35.95 9.67 16.52
N SER A 144 36.81 8.79 17.03
CA SER A 144 37.23 7.56 16.32
C SER A 144 36.58 6.35 16.93
N PRO A 145 36.25 5.33 16.12
CA PRO A 145 36.37 5.25 14.65
C PRO A 145 35.18 5.88 13.90
N ALA A 146 34.23 6.54 14.58
CA ALA A 146 32.97 7.01 13.98
C ALA A 146 33.12 7.96 12.78
N ARG A 147 34.27 8.66 12.66
CA ARG A 147 34.55 9.53 11.52
C ARG A 147 35.10 8.83 10.27
N VAL A 148 35.30 7.51 10.30
CA VAL A 148 35.79 6.74 9.15
C VAL A 148 34.69 6.67 8.09
N PRO A 149 34.84 7.30 6.91
CA PRO A 149 33.74 7.41 5.95
C PRO A 149 33.38 6.10 5.24
N GLU A 150 34.30 5.12 5.23
CA GLU A 150 34.05 3.81 4.63
C GLU A 150 33.27 2.87 5.56
N ALA A 151 33.18 3.17 6.85
CA ALA A 151 32.41 2.39 7.82
C ALA A 151 30.93 2.78 7.80
N ILE A 152 30.06 1.90 8.28
CA ILE A 152 28.65 2.22 8.53
C ILE A 152 28.52 2.71 9.97
N THR A 153 28.45 4.03 10.16
CA THR A 153 28.37 4.65 11.49
C THR A 153 26.92 4.76 11.96
N VAL A 154 26.65 4.18 13.13
CA VAL A 154 25.29 3.88 13.62
C VAL A 154 24.90 4.78 14.78
N ASN A 155 23.79 5.50 14.61
CA ASN A 155 23.11 6.24 15.67
C ASN A 155 22.05 5.37 16.37
N ALA A 156 21.69 5.77 17.59
CA ALA A 156 20.68 5.07 18.40
C ALA A 156 19.32 5.74 18.31
N SER A 157 18.28 4.95 18.05
CA SER A 157 16.88 5.35 18.21
C SER A 157 16.25 4.79 19.48
N THR A 158 15.20 5.45 19.93
CA THR A 158 14.28 4.98 20.97
C THR A 158 13.15 4.15 20.35
N ILE A 159 12.32 3.54 21.19
CA ILE A 159 11.13 2.78 20.75
C ILE A 159 10.07 3.65 20.04
N ASN A 160 10.13 4.97 20.20
CA ASN A 160 9.18 5.91 19.61
C ASN A 160 9.71 6.54 18.31
N ASP A 161 10.70 5.91 17.65
CA ASP A 161 11.37 6.43 16.47
C ASP A 161 11.88 7.88 16.69
N ALA A 162 12.48 8.16 17.85
CA ALA A 162 13.21 9.39 18.11
C ALA A 162 14.70 9.09 18.26
N ARG A 163 15.58 10.06 17.98
CA ARG A 163 16.99 9.91 18.35
C ARG A 163 17.11 9.77 19.87
N ALA A 164 17.83 8.75 20.34
CA ALA A 164 18.12 8.61 21.76
C ALA A 164 18.97 9.79 22.25
N SER A 165 18.66 10.32 23.43
CA SER A 165 19.24 11.58 23.92
C SER A 165 20.76 11.56 24.04
N PHE A 166 21.34 10.38 24.28
CA PHE A 166 22.78 10.16 24.35
C PHE A 166 23.46 9.99 22.99
N SER A 167 22.72 9.66 21.92
CA SER A 167 23.32 9.34 20.63
C SER A 167 24.09 10.54 20.08
N ASN A 168 25.33 10.33 19.66
CA ASN A 168 26.01 11.30 18.81
C ASN A 168 25.23 11.51 17.49
N TYR A 169 25.56 12.57 16.77
CA TYR A 169 24.88 13.03 15.55
C TYR A 169 25.88 13.62 14.55
N GLY A 170 25.44 14.00 13.35
CA GLY A 170 26.24 14.76 12.40
C GLY A 170 26.47 14.04 11.09
N THR A 171 27.23 14.69 10.20
CA THR A 171 27.43 14.24 8.81
C THR A 171 28.31 12.99 8.67
N CYS A 172 28.96 12.55 9.75
CA CYS A 172 29.75 11.31 9.77
C CYS A 172 28.93 10.11 10.29
N THR A 173 27.61 10.22 10.34
CA THR A 173 26.71 9.11 10.68
C THR A 173 25.92 8.70 9.44
N ASP A 174 25.49 7.44 9.37
CA ASP A 174 24.91 6.87 8.16
C ASP A 174 23.47 6.39 8.36
N ILE A 175 23.18 5.80 9.52
CA ILE A 175 21.92 5.12 9.78
C ILE A 175 21.58 5.08 11.27
N PHE A 176 20.30 5.03 11.58
CA PHE A 176 19.76 4.79 12.92
C PHE A 176 19.34 3.33 13.07
N ALA A 177 19.57 2.77 14.25
CA ALA A 177 18.99 1.49 14.67
C ALA A 177 18.58 1.54 16.15
N PRO A 178 17.72 0.61 16.61
CA PRO A 178 17.28 0.57 18.00
C PRO A 178 18.47 0.46 18.96
N GLY A 179 18.64 1.44 19.85
CA GLY A 179 19.77 1.49 20.78
C GLY A 179 19.39 1.81 22.23
N GLU A 180 18.13 2.11 22.52
CA GLU A 180 17.65 2.35 23.88
C GLU A 180 16.84 1.15 24.40
N ASN A 181 17.16 0.68 25.61
CA ASN A 181 16.52 -0.44 26.29
C ASN A 181 16.56 -1.75 25.48
N ILE A 182 17.74 -2.13 25.00
CA ILE A 182 17.95 -3.32 24.17
C ILE A 182 18.32 -4.51 25.05
N THR A 183 17.49 -5.55 24.97
CA THR A 183 17.72 -6.83 25.63
C THR A 183 18.56 -7.75 24.76
N SER A 184 19.56 -8.40 25.35
CA SER A 184 20.38 -9.42 24.69
C SER A 184 21.02 -10.38 25.70
N SER A 185 21.83 -11.33 25.22
CA SER A 185 22.62 -12.25 26.05
C SER A 185 23.62 -11.52 26.94
N TRP A 186 23.96 -12.11 28.07
CA TRP A 186 24.90 -11.54 29.04
C TRP A 186 25.90 -12.59 29.53
N ASN A 187 26.98 -12.16 30.18
CA ASN A 187 28.11 -13.04 30.51
C ASN A 187 27.97 -13.82 31.83
N THR A 188 26.99 -13.52 32.68
CA THR A 188 26.95 -14.10 34.04
C THR A 188 26.68 -15.60 34.06
N ASN A 189 26.00 -16.17 33.06
CA ASN A 189 25.86 -17.62 32.82
C ASN A 189 25.41 -17.92 31.37
N ASP A 190 25.21 -19.20 31.00
CA ASP A 190 24.89 -19.64 29.62
C ASP A 190 23.50 -19.28 29.10
N THR A 191 22.67 -18.65 29.94
CA THR A 191 21.30 -18.24 29.62
C THR A 191 21.01 -16.80 30.02
N ALA A 192 21.98 -16.09 30.58
CA ALA A 192 21.78 -14.78 31.16
C ALA A 192 21.40 -13.77 30.08
N THR A 193 20.55 -12.83 30.43
CA THR A 193 20.20 -11.69 29.59
C THR A 193 20.38 -10.39 30.36
N ASN A 194 20.56 -9.29 29.63
CA ASN A 194 20.63 -7.96 30.21
C ASN A 194 20.01 -6.93 29.25
N THR A 195 19.43 -5.88 29.80
CA THR A 195 18.82 -4.77 29.05
C THR A 195 19.63 -3.51 29.30
N ILE A 196 20.29 -3.02 28.26
CA ILE A 196 21.16 -1.84 28.33
C ILE A 196 20.93 -0.93 27.12
N SER A 197 21.46 0.29 27.20
CA SER A 197 21.27 1.34 26.20
C SER A 197 22.62 1.87 25.72
N GLY A 198 22.68 2.22 24.44
CA GLY A 198 23.83 2.82 23.80
C GLY A 198 23.78 2.68 22.27
N THR A 199 24.53 3.53 21.58
CA THR A 199 24.87 3.32 20.16
C THR A 199 25.62 1.99 19.98
N SER A 200 26.29 1.52 21.02
CA SER A 200 26.81 0.17 21.14
C SER A 200 25.78 -0.94 20.96
N MET A 201 24.53 -0.72 21.34
CA MET A 201 23.41 -1.66 21.15
C MET A 201 22.69 -1.45 19.82
N ALA A 202 22.76 -0.25 19.22
CA ALA A 202 22.27 0.00 17.87
C ALA A 202 23.15 -0.67 16.80
N THR A 203 24.47 -0.56 16.95
CA THR A 203 25.48 -1.10 16.03
C THR A 203 25.30 -2.59 15.67
N PRO A 204 25.07 -3.51 16.62
CA PRO A 204 24.90 -4.93 16.30
C PRO A 204 23.67 -5.23 15.44
N HIS A 205 22.63 -4.39 15.49
CA HIS A 205 21.50 -4.53 14.56
C HIS A 205 21.95 -4.28 13.11
N VAL A 206 22.78 -3.26 12.88
CA VAL A 206 23.31 -2.96 11.54
C VAL A 206 24.31 -4.02 11.08
N ALA A 207 25.19 -4.49 11.97
CA ALA A 207 26.09 -5.62 11.66
C ALA A 207 25.31 -6.90 11.30
N GLY A 208 24.24 -7.20 12.05
CA GLY A 208 23.34 -8.32 11.76
C GLY A 208 22.62 -8.15 10.41
N ALA A 209 22.14 -6.95 10.09
CA ALA A 209 21.54 -6.65 8.80
C ALA A 209 22.55 -6.81 7.64
N ALA A 210 23.78 -6.33 7.81
CA ALA A 210 24.86 -6.52 6.84
C ALA A 210 25.19 -8.02 6.64
N ALA A 211 25.13 -8.82 7.71
CA ALA A 211 25.28 -10.27 7.61
C ALA A 211 24.12 -10.93 6.85
N LEU A 212 22.88 -10.50 7.08
CA LEU A 212 21.72 -10.97 6.29
C LEU A 212 21.87 -10.61 4.80
N TRP A 213 22.37 -9.42 4.48
CA TRP A 213 22.65 -9.01 3.09
C TRP A 213 23.73 -9.90 2.45
N LEU A 214 24.89 -10.03 3.10
CA LEU A 214 26.01 -10.83 2.60
C LEU A 214 25.69 -12.31 2.49
N ALA A 215 24.73 -12.82 3.26
CA ALA A 215 24.30 -14.21 3.14
C ALA A 215 23.71 -14.53 1.77
N THR A 216 23.01 -13.57 1.15
CA THR A 216 22.43 -13.69 -0.20
C THR A 216 23.29 -13.02 -1.28
N HIS A 217 24.20 -12.13 -0.90
CA HIS A 217 25.15 -11.45 -1.79
C HIS A 217 26.60 -11.66 -1.33
N PRO A 218 27.11 -12.90 -1.34
CA PRO A 218 28.37 -13.25 -0.65
C PRO A 218 29.63 -12.60 -1.25
N ASN A 219 29.55 -12.06 -2.47
CA ASN A 219 30.68 -11.44 -3.16
C ASN A 219 30.64 -9.90 -3.12
N ASP A 220 29.61 -9.30 -2.50
CA ASP A 220 29.50 -7.86 -2.41
C ASP A 220 30.60 -7.27 -1.53
N ASN A 221 31.23 -6.20 -2.03
CA ASN A 221 32.18 -5.44 -1.24
C ASN A 221 31.45 -4.56 -0.21
N PRO A 222 32.14 -4.01 0.81
CA PRO A 222 31.50 -3.22 1.86
C PRO A 222 30.67 -2.02 1.36
N ALA A 223 31.09 -1.37 0.28
CA ALA A 223 30.33 -0.26 -0.31
C ALA A 223 29.00 -0.73 -0.93
N ALA A 224 28.98 -1.88 -1.59
CA ALA A 224 27.76 -2.49 -2.11
C ALA A 224 26.82 -2.93 -0.97
N VAL A 225 27.36 -3.50 0.12
CA VAL A 225 26.58 -3.82 1.32
C VAL A 225 25.94 -2.56 1.90
N TRP A 226 26.70 -1.47 2.06
CA TRP A 226 26.13 -0.20 2.52
C TRP A 226 25.05 0.31 1.56
N ALA A 227 25.29 0.31 0.25
CA ALA A 227 24.29 0.75 -0.72
C ALA A 227 22.97 -0.04 -0.59
N GLY A 228 23.05 -1.36 -0.41
CA GLY A 228 21.91 -2.23 -0.17
C GLY A 228 21.12 -1.89 1.09
N LEU A 229 21.81 -1.78 2.23
CA LEU A 229 21.20 -1.39 3.51
C LEU A 229 20.59 0.02 3.45
N SER A 230 21.31 0.96 2.84
CA SER A 230 20.90 2.36 2.70
C SER A 230 19.66 2.50 1.82
N ALA A 231 19.54 1.69 0.78
CA ALA A 231 18.37 1.62 -0.10
C ALA A 231 17.16 0.96 0.59
N ALA A 232 17.40 -0.04 1.43
CA ALA A 232 16.34 -0.72 2.18
C ALA A 232 15.83 0.09 3.39
N SER A 233 16.67 0.98 3.95
CA SER A 233 16.33 1.77 5.14
C SER A 233 15.02 2.56 4.97
N THR A 234 14.26 2.71 6.06
CA THR A 234 13.06 3.54 6.07
C THR A 234 13.45 5.01 6.23
N PRO A 235 13.16 5.89 5.26
CA PRO A 235 13.54 7.30 5.36
C PRO A 235 12.59 8.09 6.26
N ASN A 236 13.09 9.17 6.86
CA ASN A 236 12.31 10.22 7.52
C ASN A 236 11.41 9.74 8.67
N LYS A 237 11.81 8.68 9.39
CA LYS A 237 11.09 8.20 10.57
C LYS A 237 11.60 8.78 11.88
N ILE A 238 12.90 9.06 11.96
CA ILE A 238 13.51 9.52 13.19
C ILE A 238 13.10 10.97 13.46
N THR A 239 12.43 11.17 14.59
CA THR A 239 12.15 12.50 15.14
C THR A 239 13.43 13.07 15.76
N ASN A 240 13.74 14.33 15.44
CA ASN A 240 14.93 15.05 15.90
C ASN A 240 16.25 14.29 15.68
N PRO A 241 16.60 13.91 14.42
CA PRO A 241 17.78 13.11 14.11
C PRO A 241 19.12 13.79 14.47
N GLY A 242 19.10 15.07 14.87
CA GLY A 242 20.29 15.88 15.12
C GLY A 242 20.80 16.50 13.82
N THR A 243 21.41 17.67 13.94
CA THR A 243 21.86 18.46 12.79
C THR A 243 22.87 17.67 11.96
N GLY A 244 22.59 17.51 10.66
CA GLY A 244 23.49 16.86 9.70
C GLY A 244 23.40 15.33 9.64
N SER A 245 22.71 14.67 10.58
CA SER A 245 22.53 13.21 10.52
C SER A 245 21.55 12.83 9.41
N PRO A 246 21.82 11.77 8.62
CA PRO A 246 20.84 11.22 7.69
C PRO A 246 19.66 10.61 8.44
N ASN A 247 18.44 10.89 7.99
CA ASN A 247 17.23 10.33 8.58
C ASN A 247 16.87 8.99 7.92
N LYS A 248 17.66 7.95 8.23
CA LYS A 248 17.50 6.59 7.74
C LYS A 248 17.39 5.63 8.92
N LEU A 249 16.26 4.94 9.06
CA LEU A 249 16.07 3.90 10.07
C LEU A 249 16.30 2.52 9.45
N LEU A 250 17.12 1.69 10.09
CA LEU A 250 17.46 0.34 9.63
C LEU A 250 16.20 -0.50 9.33
N TYR A 251 16.26 -1.21 8.21
CA TYR A 251 15.23 -2.16 7.78
C TYR A 251 15.91 -3.31 7.04
N THR A 252 15.42 -4.54 7.24
CA THR A 252 16.13 -5.77 6.85
C THR A 252 15.43 -6.62 5.78
N LEU A 253 14.30 -6.16 5.22
CA LEU A 253 13.74 -6.81 4.02
C LEU A 253 14.40 -6.18 2.80
N PHE A 254 15.35 -6.92 2.21
CA PHE A 254 16.17 -6.46 1.09
C PHE A 254 15.52 -6.85 -0.24
N GLY A 255 15.48 -5.95 -1.22
CA GLY A 255 15.07 -6.29 -2.59
C GLY A 255 13.56 -6.41 -2.83
N THR A 256 12.72 -6.45 -1.80
CA THR A 256 11.32 -6.05 -1.94
C THR A 256 11.28 -4.52 -1.90
N PRO A 257 10.72 -3.81 -2.91
CA PRO A 257 10.35 -2.41 -2.69
C PRO A 257 9.57 -2.38 -1.39
N GLN A 258 9.89 -1.47 -0.47
CA GLN A 258 9.05 -1.21 0.69
C GLN A 258 7.63 -1.16 0.12
N PRO A 259 6.73 -2.11 0.43
CA PRO A 259 5.37 -1.91 0.05
C PRO A 259 5.02 -0.65 0.84
N GLY A 260 4.85 0.48 0.14
CA GLY A 260 4.45 1.72 0.78
C GLY A 260 3.15 1.48 1.54
N ASN A 261 2.52 2.54 2.03
CA ASN A 261 1.13 2.35 2.48
C ASN A 261 0.32 1.74 1.31
N PRO A 262 -0.58 0.77 1.58
CA PRO A 262 -1.45 0.26 0.53
C PRO A 262 -2.22 1.44 -0.05
N ALA A 263 -2.32 1.50 -1.37
CA ALA A 263 -2.97 2.57 -2.10
C ALA A 263 -4.11 1.99 -2.92
N VAL A 264 -5.30 2.57 -2.78
CA VAL A 264 -6.45 2.23 -3.61
C VAL A 264 -6.15 2.66 -5.04
N THR A 265 -6.25 1.73 -5.99
CA THR A 265 -6.24 2.06 -7.42
C THR A 265 -7.58 2.71 -7.74
N ASN A 266 -7.58 4.01 -7.99
CA ASN A 266 -8.82 4.74 -8.24
C ASN A 266 -9.53 4.15 -9.47
N PRO A 267 -10.75 3.61 -9.34
CA PRO A 267 -11.47 2.99 -10.46
C PRO A 267 -12.01 4.02 -11.46
N GLY A 268 -11.89 5.32 -11.16
CA GLY A 268 -12.54 6.39 -11.90
C GLY A 268 -14.05 6.45 -11.63
N THR A 269 -14.73 7.38 -12.29
CA THR A 269 -16.18 7.54 -12.16
C THR A 269 -16.92 6.30 -12.65
N GLN A 270 -17.83 5.78 -11.82
CA GLN A 270 -18.70 4.66 -12.16
C GLN A 270 -20.08 5.15 -12.58
N ASN A 271 -20.71 4.44 -13.51
CA ASN A 271 -22.06 4.73 -13.99
C ASN A 271 -22.93 3.48 -13.90
N SER A 272 -24.15 3.63 -13.42
CA SER A 272 -25.18 2.58 -13.42
C SER A 272 -26.57 3.18 -13.67
N THR A 273 -27.58 2.33 -13.77
CA THR A 273 -28.98 2.76 -13.97
C THR A 273 -29.84 2.18 -12.85
N VAL A 274 -30.84 2.94 -12.39
CA VAL A 274 -31.81 2.47 -11.41
C VAL A 274 -32.42 1.13 -11.86
N GLY A 275 -32.56 0.18 -10.95
CA GLY A 275 -33.16 -1.12 -11.22
C GLY A 275 -32.26 -2.13 -11.95
N GLN A 276 -31.06 -1.75 -12.41
CA GLN A 276 -30.12 -2.65 -13.05
C GLN A 276 -28.98 -3.06 -12.12
N ALA A 277 -28.60 -4.34 -12.17
CA ALA A 277 -27.49 -4.85 -11.36
C ALA A 277 -26.17 -4.18 -11.74
N ALA A 278 -25.38 -3.81 -10.75
CA ALA A 278 -24.05 -3.24 -10.92
C ALA A 278 -23.04 -3.97 -10.03
N SER A 279 -21.78 -4.03 -10.50
CA SER A 279 -20.68 -4.66 -9.77
C SER A 279 -19.35 -3.95 -10.08
N LEU A 280 -18.49 -3.80 -9.07
CA LEU A 280 -17.14 -3.29 -9.18
C LEU A 280 -16.22 -4.04 -8.22
N GLN A 281 -15.08 -4.52 -8.71
CA GLN A 281 -14.02 -5.05 -7.86
C GLN A 281 -12.96 -3.97 -7.65
N LEU A 282 -12.73 -3.58 -6.39
CA LEU A 282 -11.66 -2.65 -6.04
C LEU A 282 -10.30 -3.35 -6.12
N ALA A 283 -9.28 -2.58 -6.49
CA ALA A 283 -7.89 -3.01 -6.58
C ALA A 283 -6.98 -2.09 -5.76
N ALA A 284 -5.89 -2.65 -5.23
CA ALA A 284 -4.89 -1.91 -4.48
C ALA A 284 -3.47 -2.25 -4.95
N THR A 285 -2.56 -1.30 -4.72
CA THR A 285 -1.12 -1.44 -4.94
C THR A 285 -0.36 -1.07 -3.67
N GLY A 286 0.90 -1.46 -3.53
CA GLY A 286 1.65 -1.26 -2.28
C GLY A 286 1.05 -2.04 -1.10
N GLY A 287 1.54 -1.82 0.13
CA GLY A 287 1.15 -2.60 1.30
C GLY A 287 1.47 -4.11 1.23
N THR A 288 1.17 -4.82 2.32
CA THR A 288 1.39 -6.27 2.44
C THR A 288 0.07 -7.05 2.34
N PRO A 289 -0.18 -7.85 1.30
CA PRO A 289 -1.36 -8.70 1.22
C PRO A 289 -1.43 -9.73 2.37
N PRO A 290 -2.63 -10.25 2.72
CA PRO A 290 -3.93 -9.97 2.11
C PRO A 290 -4.49 -8.58 2.47
N TYR A 291 -5.32 -8.04 1.57
CA TYR A 291 -6.03 -6.79 1.79
C TYR A 291 -7.42 -7.02 2.37
N SER A 292 -7.85 -6.09 3.22
CA SER A 292 -9.23 -5.94 3.68
C SER A 292 -9.75 -4.55 3.33
N TRP A 293 -11.04 -4.45 3.02
CA TRP A 293 -11.66 -3.23 2.52
C TRP A 293 -12.79 -2.72 3.40
N SER A 294 -12.88 -1.40 3.50
CA SER A 294 -14.03 -0.68 4.04
C SER A 294 -14.47 0.37 3.02
N VAL A 295 -15.75 0.40 2.68
CA VAL A 295 -16.32 1.29 1.67
C VAL A 295 -17.53 2.01 2.24
N THR A 296 -17.58 3.34 2.08
CA THR A 296 -18.68 4.19 2.53
C THR A 296 -19.15 5.12 1.42
N GLY A 297 -20.36 5.68 1.55
CA GLY A 297 -20.93 6.61 0.56
C GLY A 297 -21.44 5.96 -0.72
N LEU A 298 -21.76 4.66 -0.70
CA LEU A 298 -22.35 3.95 -1.84
C LEU A 298 -23.79 4.43 -2.12
N PRO A 299 -24.23 4.44 -3.39
CA PRO A 299 -25.63 4.61 -3.76
C PRO A 299 -26.56 3.61 -3.07
N ALA A 300 -27.80 4.03 -2.78
CA ALA A 300 -28.83 3.15 -2.23
C ALA A 300 -29.03 1.91 -3.11
N GLY A 301 -28.97 0.72 -2.51
CA GLY A 301 -29.08 -0.56 -3.20
C GLY A 301 -27.75 -1.23 -3.56
N LEU A 302 -26.61 -0.55 -3.37
CA LEU A 302 -25.28 -1.14 -3.46
C LEU A 302 -24.67 -1.43 -2.08
N SER A 303 -23.82 -2.45 -2.00
CA SER A 303 -23.11 -2.85 -0.79
C SER A 303 -21.69 -3.32 -1.13
N ALA A 304 -20.77 -3.27 -0.16
CA ALA A 304 -19.41 -3.76 -0.31
C ALA A 304 -19.08 -4.84 0.72
N ASN A 305 -18.21 -5.78 0.35
CA ASN A 305 -17.66 -6.77 1.27
C ASN A 305 -16.17 -6.49 1.61
N SER A 306 -15.61 -7.27 2.52
CA SER A 306 -14.23 -7.12 2.99
C SER A 306 -13.16 -7.45 1.94
N SER A 307 -13.52 -8.13 0.84
CA SER A 307 -12.62 -8.36 -0.30
C SER A 307 -12.64 -7.22 -1.32
N GLY A 308 -13.39 -6.15 -1.07
CA GLY A 308 -13.48 -4.98 -1.95
C GLY A 308 -14.42 -5.15 -3.14
N ALA A 309 -15.29 -6.16 -3.12
CA ALA A 309 -16.33 -6.30 -4.14
C ALA A 309 -17.54 -5.44 -3.75
N ILE A 310 -17.87 -4.48 -4.60
CA ILE A 310 -19.10 -3.68 -4.52
C ILE A 310 -20.11 -4.31 -5.47
N SER A 311 -21.33 -4.60 -5.00
CA SER A 311 -22.40 -5.14 -5.85
C SER A 311 -23.79 -4.80 -5.33
N GLY A 312 -24.79 -4.89 -6.21
CA GLY A 312 -26.21 -4.73 -5.88
C GLY A 312 -27.00 -4.12 -7.03
N THR A 313 -28.20 -3.62 -6.72
CA THR A 313 -29.10 -2.98 -7.69
C THR A 313 -29.48 -1.59 -7.18
N PRO A 314 -28.96 -0.51 -7.78
CA PRO A 314 -29.26 0.85 -7.34
C PRO A 314 -30.76 1.16 -7.44
N THR A 315 -31.32 1.83 -6.43
CA THR A 315 -32.77 2.11 -6.36
C THR A 315 -33.13 3.57 -6.62
N THR A 316 -32.16 4.48 -6.52
CA THR A 316 -32.40 5.93 -6.59
C THR A 316 -31.38 6.58 -7.52
N ALA A 317 -31.85 7.42 -8.44
CA ALA A 317 -30.98 8.19 -9.31
C ALA A 317 -30.26 9.30 -8.53
N GLY A 318 -29.03 9.61 -8.92
CA GLY A 318 -28.21 10.62 -8.26
C GLY A 318 -26.71 10.34 -8.37
N THR A 319 -25.91 11.27 -7.83
CA THR A 319 -24.45 11.10 -7.74
C THR A 319 -24.05 10.88 -6.29
N SER A 320 -23.25 9.86 -6.02
CA SER A 320 -22.69 9.57 -4.69
C SER A 320 -21.16 9.67 -4.73
N THR A 321 -20.58 10.23 -3.67
CA THR A 321 -19.12 10.24 -3.46
C THR A 321 -18.75 9.03 -2.61
N VAL A 322 -18.14 8.03 -3.25
CA VAL A 322 -17.73 6.78 -2.61
C VAL A 322 -16.32 6.95 -2.05
N THR A 323 -16.12 6.54 -0.80
CA THR A 323 -14.80 6.48 -0.16
C THR A 323 -14.42 5.02 0.06
N ALA A 324 -13.32 4.59 -0.54
CA ALA A 324 -12.76 3.26 -0.36
C ALA A 324 -11.48 3.36 0.46
N THR A 325 -11.38 2.53 1.50
CA THR A 325 -10.19 2.38 2.34
C THR A 325 -9.71 0.94 2.28
N VAL A 326 -8.44 0.76 1.89
CA VAL A 326 -7.75 -0.53 1.93
C VAL A 326 -6.90 -0.59 3.20
N THR A 327 -6.94 -1.74 3.88
CA THR A 327 -6.08 -2.07 5.02
C THR A 327 -5.29 -3.33 4.68
N ASP A 328 -3.98 -3.26 4.81
CA ASP A 328 -3.09 -4.40 4.56
C ASP A 328 -2.93 -5.30 5.79
N SER A 329 -2.26 -6.45 5.63
CA SER A 329 -2.05 -7.41 6.72
C SER A 329 -1.14 -6.89 7.84
N ALA A 330 -0.44 -5.79 7.60
CA ALA A 330 0.40 -5.10 8.57
C ALA A 330 -0.35 -3.94 9.27
N GLY A 331 -1.66 -3.79 9.03
CA GLY A 331 -2.51 -2.77 9.63
C GLY A 331 -2.32 -1.37 9.05
N LYS A 332 -1.57 -1.21 7.95
CA LYS A 332 -1.44 0.09 7.25
C LYS A 332 -2.65 0.31 6.38
N THR A 333 -3.00 1.58 6.18
CA THR A 333 -4.17 1.97 5.40
C THR A 333 -3.83 2.95 4.28
N GLY A 334 -4.68 2.95 3.26
CA GLY A 334 -4.77 4.04 2.30
C GLY A 334 -6.19 4.19 1.77
N THR A 335 -6.51 5.39 1.30
CA THR A 335 -7.88 5.79 0.97
C THR A 335 -7.91 6.50 -0.37
N ALA A 336 -8.95 6.27 -1.16
CA ALA A 336 -9.29 7.08 -2.32
C ALA A 336 -10.79 7.34 -2.37
N THR A 337 -11.17 8.44 -3.04
CA THR A 337 -12.55 8.79 -3.33
C THR A 337 -12.81 8.78 -4.83
N PHE A 338 -14.01 8.40 -5.22
CA PHE A 338 -14.48 8.43 -6.61
C PHE A 338 -16.00 8.65 -6.66
N SER A 339 -16.50 9.10 -7.81
CA SER A 339 -17.94 9.34 -8.00
C SER A 339 -18.64 8.10 -8.56
N TRP A 340 -19.86 7.84 -8.09
CA TRP A 340 -20.77 6.86 -8.66
C TRP A 340 -22.06 7.56 -9.09
N VAL A 341 -22.35 7.55 -10.38
CA VAL A 341 -23.53 8.18 -10.98
C VAL A 341 -24.57 7.10 -11.28
N VAL A 342 -25.76 7.24 -10.71
CA VAL A 342 -26.92 6.39 -10.99
C VAL A 342 -27.91 7.19 -11.85
N ASN A 343 -28.10 6.75 -13.09
CA ASN A 343 -29.04 7.33 -14.03
C ASN A 343 -30.46 6.81 -13.76
N ALA A 344 -31.47 7.65 -13.98
CA ALA A 344 -32.87 7.23 -13.91
C ALA A 344 -33.23 6.25 -15.05
N VAL A 345 -34.18 5.36 -14.80
CA VAL A 345 -34.83 4.57 -15.87
C VAL A 345 -35.68 5.53 -16.72
N GLY A 346 -35.54 5.48 -18.04
CA GLY A 346 -36.25 6.38 -18.97
C GLY A 346 -35.65 7.79 -19.12
N GLY A 347 -34.61 8.15 -18.36
CA GLY A 347 -33.93 9.44 -18.48
C GLY A 347 -32.91 9.44 -19.62
N GLY A 348 -33.36 9.55 -20.87
CA GLY A 348 -32.45 9.69 -22.01
C GLY A 348 -33.07 9.76 -23.41
N CYS A 349 -34.39 9.59 -23.57
CA CYS A 349 -35.06 9.79 -24.85
C CYS A 349 -35.67 11.18 -24.91
N ASP A 350 -35.22 12.04 -25.82
CA ASP A 350 -36.01 13.21 -26.17
C ASP A 350 -37.33 12.77 -26.81
N ALA A 351 -38.44 13.41 -26.43
CA ALA A 351 -39.73 13.23 -27.07
C ALA A 351 -39.61 13.31 -28.60
N LYS A 352 -40.10 12.28 -29.30
CA LYS A 352 -40.04 12.18 -30.75
C LYS A 352 -41.40 12.52 -31.36
N THR A 353 -41.39 13.26 -32.46
CA THR A 353 -42.61 13.68 -33.17
C THR A 353 -42.58 13.16 -34.60
N ASN A 354 -43.69 12.55 -35.04
CA ASN A 354 -43.95 12.37 -36.46
C ASN A 354 -45.00 13.40 -36.88
N SER A 355 -44.59 14.35 -37.72
CA SER A 355 -45.43 15.43 -38.26
C SER A 355 -45.82 15.21 -39.73
N THR A 356 -45.69 13.98 -40.24
CA THR A 356 -46.11 13.63 -41.60
C THR A 356 -47.62 13.38 -41.59
N PRO A 357 -48.43 14.20 -42.27
CA PRO A 357 -49.87 14.03 -42.24
C PRO A 357 -50.31 12.72 -42.91
N VAL A 358 -51.22 12.00 -42.28
CA VAL A 358 -51.82 10.78 -42.81
C VAL A 358 -53.32 11.00 -42.96
N ARG A 359 -53.83 10.94 -44.19
CA ARG A 359 -55.26 11.00 -44.46
C ARG A 359 -55.95 9.81 -43.78
N ILE A 360 -57.08 10.05 -43.14
CA ILE A 360 -57.97 9.04 -42.54
C ILE A 360 -59.22 8.96 -43.45
N PRO A 361 -59.28 7.98 -44.37
CA PRO A 361 -60.49 7.71 -45.14
C PRO A 361 -61.60 7.13 -44.27
N ASP A 362 -62.84 7.37 -44.70
CA ASP A 362 -64.06 6.88 -44.08
C ASP A 362 -64.02 5.35 -43.90
N ASN A 363 -64.42 4.88 -42.71
CA ASN A 363 -64.48 3.46 -42.33
C ASN A 363 -63.19 2.65 -42.64
N THR A 364 -62.01 3.25 -42.42
CA THR A 364 -60.72 2.57 -42.62
C THR A 364 -59.80 2.68 -41.41
N THR A 365 -58.73 1.87 -41.42
CA THR A 365 -57.64 1.97 -40.44
C THR A 365 -56.37 2.46 -41.13
N VAL A 366 -55.73 3.45 -40.52
CA VAL A 366 -54.43 3.97 -40.93
C VAL A 366 -53.42 3.88 -39.79
N THR A 367 -52.13 3.93 -40.12
CA THR A 367 -51.05 3.87 -39.14
C THR A 367 -50.00 4.94 -39.42
N SER A 368 -49.33 5.38 -38.36
CA SER A 368 -48.16 6.26 -38.41
C SER A 368 -47.14 5.78 -37.39
N THR A 369 -45.86 5.79 -37.74
CA THR A 369 -44.80 5.20 -36.91
C THR A 369 -43.80 6.23 -36.43
N ILE A 370 -43.24 6.01 -35.24
CA ILE A 370 -42.07 6.70 -34.70
C ILE A 370 -41.03 5.63 -34.35
N ALA A 371 -39.81 5.76 -34.88
CA ALA A 371 -38.68 4.93 -34.49
C ALA A 371 -37.89 5.62 -33.37
N ILE A 372 -37.72 4.92 -32.24
CA ILE A 372 -36.92 5.37 -31.11
C ILE A 372 -35.68 4.47 -31.01
N SER A 373 -34.51 5.09 -30.89
CA SER A 373 -33.22 4.41 -30.78
C SER A 373 -32.28 5.18 -29.87
N GLY A 374 -31.33 4.50 -29.24
CA GLY A 374 -30.31 5.11 -28.38
C GLY A 374 -30.76 5.33 -26.94
N CYS A 375 -31.93 4.81 -26.57
CA CYS A 375 -32.46 4.90 -25.22
C CYS A 375 -32.06 3.69 -24.36
N ALA A 376 -31.84 3.91 -23.07
CA ALA A 376 -31.52 2.84 -22.13
C ALA A 376 -32.78 2.34 -21.41
N GLY A 377 -33.02 1.02 -21.45
CA GLY A 377 -34.07 0.35 -20.67
C GLY A 377 -35.48 0.47 -21.25
N ASN A 378 -36.45 0.39 -20.34
CA ASN A 378 -37.88 0.47 -20.66
C ASN A 378 -38.38 1.91 -20.64
N ALA A 379 -39.53 2.14 -21.26
CA ALA A 379 -40.24 3.42 -21.21
C ALA A 379 -40.72 3.75 -19.78
N SER A 380 -41.15 4.97 -19.57
CA SER A 380 -41.64 5.53 -18.33
C SER A 380 -43.04 5.04 -17.99
N ALA A 381 -43.29 4.89 -16.69
CA ALA A 381 -44.64 4.64 -16.17
C ALA A 381 -45.59 5.85 -16.35
N THR A 382 -45.05 7.02 -16.72
CA THR A 382 -45.81 8.24 -16.97
C THR A 382 -45.55 8.80 -18.38
N ALA A 383 -45.23 7.93 -19.34
CA ALA A 383 -44.99 8.30 -20.73
C ALA A 383 -46.18 9.09 -21.31
N THR A 384 -45.90 10.05 -22.19
CA THR A 384 -46.92 10.92 -22.77
C THR A 384 -47.04 10.77 -24.28
N ILE A 385 -48.29 10.81 -24.77
CA ILE A 385 -48.65 10.69 -26.18
C ILE A 385 -49.51 11.88 -26.56
N LYS A 386 -48.93 12.85 -27.26
CA LYS A 386 -49.66 14.01 -27.78
C LYS A 386 -50.16 13.69 -29.17
N VAL A 387 -51.47 13.73 -29.37
CA VAL A 387 -52.13 13.39 -30.64
C VAL A 387 -52.81 14.62 -31.23
N ASP A 388 -52.55 14.88 -32.51
CA ASP A 388 -53.20 15.91 -33.30
C ASP A 388 -53.89 15.27 -34.51
N ILE A 389 -55.22 15.14 -34.42
CA ILE A 389 -56.10 14.68 -35.50
C ILE A 389 -57.18 15.72 -35.75
N ASN A 390 -57.41 16.03 -37.02
CA ASN A 390 -58.64 16.67 -37.49
C ASN A 390 -59.57 15.61 -38.07
N HIS A 391 -60.84 15.60 -37.69
CA HIS A 391 -61.84 14.64 -38.16
C HIS A 391 -63.24 15.25 -38.06
N THR A 392 -64.08 15.13 -39.08
CA THR A 392 -65.43 15.74 -39.05
C THR A 392 -66.33 15.22 -37.94
N TYR A 393 -66.00 14.07 -37.34
CA TYR A 393 -66.63 13.58 -36.11
C TYR A 393 -65.67 12.73 -35.27
N LYS A 394 -65.19 13.23 -34.12
CA LYS A 394 -64.20 12.47 -33.31
C LYS A 394 -64.76 11.22 -32.62
N GLY A 395 -66.09 11.13 -32.51
CA GLY A 395 -66.79 9.98 -31.93
C GLY A 395 -66.68 8.70 -32.76
N ASP A 396 -66.15 8.77 -33.98
CA ASP A 396 -65.98 7.59 -34.83
C ASP A 396 -64.63 6.91 -34.63
N LEU A 397 -63.68 7.64 -34.05
CA LEU A 397 -62.30 7.22 -33.99
C LEU A 397 -62.04 6.24 -32.84
N VAL A 398 -61.27 5.20 -33.15
CA VAL A 398 -60.50 4.42 -32.17
C VAL A 398 -59.03 4.72 -32.41
N VAL A 399 -58.35 5.23 -31.39
CA VAL A 399 -56.91 5.56 -31.44
C VAL A 399 -56.17 4.70 -30.44
N ASP A 400 -55.23 3.90 -30.95
CA ASP A 400 -54.37 3.04 -30.15
C ASP A 400 -52.90 3.41 -30.35
N LEU A 401 -52.12 3.37 -29.27
CA LEU A 401 -50.68 3.24 -29.34
C LEU A 401 -50.33 1.74 -29.34
N VAL A 402 -49.49 1.32 -30.27
CA VAL A 402 -48.96 -0.05 -30.36
C VAL A 402 -47.46 0.01 -30.06
N ALA A 403 -47.05 -0.72 -29.02
CA ALA A 403 -45.66 -0.85 -28.59
C ALA A 403 -44.84 -1.72 -29.55
N PRO A 404 -43.48 -1.68 -29.50
CA PRO A 404 -42.62 -2.46 -30.38
C PRO A 404 -42.82 -3.97 -30.28
N ASP A 405 -43.31 -4.47 -29.14
CA ASP A 405 -43.64 -5.88 -28.90
C ASP A 405 -45.04 -6.27 -29.40
N GLY A 406 -45.84 -5.29 -29.86
CA GLY A 406 -47.22 -5.45 -30.31
C GLY A 406 -48.30 -5.17 -29.24
N THR A 407 -47.92 -4.87 -27.99
CA THR A 407 -48.85 -4.52 -26.92
C THR A 407 -49.65 -3.26 -27.26
N VAL A 408 -50.96 -3.28 -27.02
CA VAL A 408 -51.90 -2.22 -27.44
C VAL A 408 -52.39 -1.42 -26.24
N TYR A 409 -52.22 -0.10 -26.32
CA TYR A 409 -52.73 0.87 -25.36
C TYR A 409 -53.77 1.75 -26.02
N ASN A 410 -55.04 1.56 -25.64
CA ASN A 410 -56.12 2.41 -26.15
C ASN A 410 -55.98 3.84 -25.59
N LEU A 411 -55.99 4.83 -26.48
CA LEU A 411 -55.92 6.25 -26.14
C LEU A 411 -57.31 6.89 -26.20
N HIS A 412 -58.04 6.58 -27.26
CA HIS A 412 -59.40 7.06 -27.51
C HIS A 412 -60.26 5.93 -28.07
N ASN A 413 -61.53 5.86 -27.66
CA ASN A 413 -62.44 4.82 -28.13
C ASN A 413 -63.85 5.40 -28.29
N ARG A 414 -64.12 5.95 -29.47
CA ARG A 414 -65.44 6.40 -29.92
C ARG A 414 -66.18 7.28 -28.91
N ALA A 415 -65.41 8.13 -28.22
CA ALA A 415 -65.91 9.02 -27.18
C ALA A 415 -66.08 10.45 -27.72
N GLY A 416 -67.03 11.20 -27.16
CA GLY A 416 -67.37 12.53 -27.64
C GLY A 416 -68.47 12.53 -28.71
N GLY A 417 -68.57 13.61 -29.48
CA GLY A 417 -69.61 13.81 -30.50
C GLY A 417 -69.09 14.64 -31.67
N SER A 418 -69.89 15.59 -32.15
CA SER A 418 -69.59 16.47 -33.31
C SER A 418 -68.47 17.50 -33.07
N ALA A 419 -67.53 17.21 -32.17
CA ALA A 419 -66.32 18.00 -32.00
C ALA A 419 -65.28 17.50 -33.00
N ASP A 420 -64.81 18.39 -33.86
CA ASP A 420 -64.08 18.04 -35.08
C ASP A 420 -62.63 17.53 -34.88
N ASN A 421 -62.12 17.39 -33.65
CA ASN A 421 -60.68 17.17 -33.47
C ASN A 421 -60.30 16.39 -32.20
N ILE A 422 -59.18 15.66 -32.27
CA ILE A 422 -58.43 15.17 -31.11
C ILE A 422 -57.14 15.99 -31.04
N LYS A 423 -57.04 16.88 -30.04
CA LYS A 423 -55.87 17.73 -29.74
C LYS A 423 -55.46 17.51 -28.29
N GLU A 424 -55.15 16.27 -27.95
CA GLU A 424 -55.08 15.79 -26.57
C GLU A 424 -53.71 15.17 -26.27
N THR A 425 -53.30 15.20 -25.00
CA THR A 425 -52.11 14.48 -24.51
C THR A 425 -52.57 13.40 -23.55
N PHE A 426 -52.23 12.15 -23.87
CA PHE A 426 -52.56 10.98 -23.08
C PHE A 426 -51.34 10.56 -22.26
N THR A 427 -51.57 10.07 -21.04
CA THR A 427 -50.53 9.44 -20.22
C THR A 427 -50.79 7.94 -20.14
N ARG A 428 -49.77 7.11 -20.36
CA ARG A 428 -49.86 5.65 -20.24
C ARG A 428 -48.65 5.12 -19.47
N ASN A 429 -48.89 4.07 -18.68
CA ASN A 429 -47.79 3.33 -18.06
C ASN A 429 -47.21 2.37 -19.10
N LEU A 430 -46.02 2.71 -19.60
CA LEU A 430 -45.29 1.93 -20.60
C LEU A 430 -44.05 1.26 -19.98
N SER A 431 -43.96 1.16 -18.65
CA SER A 431 -42.76 0.65 -17.96
C SER A 431 -42.45 -0.83 -18.19
N SER A 432 -43.39 -1.58 -18.76
CA SER A 432 -43.15 -2.93 -19.27
C SER A 432 -42.47 -2.97 -20.64
N GLU A 433 -42.51 -1.86 -21.38
CA GLU A 433 -42.13 -1.81 -22.80
C GLU A 433 -40.71 -1.32 -22.98
N ALA A 434 -39.96 -1.93 -23.90
CA ALA A 434 -38.66 -1.39 -24.31
C ALA A 434 -38.84 0.00 -24.94
N ALA A 435 -38.06 0.99 -24.49
CA ALA A 435 -38.16 2.35 -25.04
C ALA A 435 -37.73 2.39 -26.51
N ASN A 436 -36.68 1.64 -26.87
CA ASN A 436 -36.22 1.50 -28.25
C ASN A 436 -37.15 0.58 -29.05
N GLY A 437 -37.43 0.98 -30.28
CA GLY A 437 -38.23 0.20 -31.22
C GLY A 437 -39.10 1.08 -32.10
N THR A 438 -39.94 0.44 -32.89
CA THR A 438 -40.93 1.13 -33.73
C THR A 438 -42.26 1.18 -32.99
N TRP A 439 -42.64 2.37 -32.56
CA TRP A 439 -43.94 2.66 -31.98
C TRP A 439 -44.92 3.05 -33.08
N THR A 440 -46.14 2.53 -33.02
CA THR A 440 -47.15 2.78 -34.05
C THR A 440 -48.40 3.41 -33.43
N LEU A 441 -48.81 4.57 -33.94
CA LEU A 441 -50.14 5.10 -33.69
C LEU A 441 -51.09 4.52 -34.75
N ARG A 442 -52.10 3.77 -34.30
CA ARG A 442 -53.13 3.18 -35.15
C ARG A 442 -54.42 3.95 -34.96
N VAL A 443 -54.93 4.53 -36.04
CA VAL A 443 -56.17 5.30 -36.05
C VAL A 443 -57.16 4.58 -36.93
N ARG A 444 -58.28 4.16 -36.35
CA ARG A 444 -59.39 3.54 -37.06
C ARG A 444 -60.59 4.45 -37.02
N ASP A 445 -61.09 4.82 -38.19
CA ASP A 445 -62.46 5.28 -38.34
C ASP A 445 -63.38 4.05 -38.34
N ALA A 446 -64.33 4.03 -37.41
CA ALA A 446 -65.24 2.92 -37.19
C ALA A 446 -66.72 3.30 -37.41
N ALA A 447 -66.99 4.38 -38.14
CA ALA A 447 -68.32 4.72 -38.63
C ALA A 447 -68.27 5.11 -40.12
N PHE A 448 -69.40 5.57 -40.65
CA PHE A 448 -69.54 6.00 -42.04
C PHE A 448 -69.70 7.53 -42.10
N LEU A 449 -69.39 8.13 -43.25
CA LEU A 449 -69.62 9.52 -43.68
C LEU A 449 -68.53 10.53 -43.30
N ASP A 450 -67.73 10.24 -42.29
CA ASP A 450 -66.76 11.18 -41.75
C ASP A 450 -65.35 10.86 -42.24
N THR A 451 -64.51 11.88 -42.35
CA THR A 451 -63.11 11.70 -42.76
C THR A 451 -62.22 12.68 -42.03
N GLY A 452 -60.91 12.44 -42.06
CA GLY A 452 -59.98 13.33 -41.40
C GLY A 452 -58.53 13.16 -41.81
N THR A 453 -57.66 13.67 -40.95
CA THR A 453 -56.21 13.62 -41.11
C THR A 453 -55.56 13.59 -39.73
N LEU A 454 -54.69 12.60 -39.51
CA LEU A 454 -53.70 12.63 -38.45
C LEU A 454 -52.61 13.62 -38.88
N ASN A 455 -52.56 14.80 -38.27
CA ASN A 455 -51.60 15.83 -38.67
C ASN A 455 -50.23 15.58 -38.03
N SER A 456 -50.21 15.20 -36.74
CA SER A 456 -48.98 14.83 -36.06
C SER A 456 -49.25 14.04 -34.78
N TRP A 457 -48.21 13.38 -34.28
CA TRP A 457 -48.19 12.89 -32.90
C TRP A 457 -46.78 12.88 -32.33
N THR A 458 -46.69 13.07 -31.01
CA THR A 458 -45.44 13.07 -30.24
C THR A 458 -45.51 11.97 -29.19
N LEU A 459 -44.45 11.17 -29.07
CA LEU A 459 -44.27 10.17 -28.03
C LEU A 459 -43.05 10.56 -27.18
N ASP A 460 -43.27 10.68 -25.88
CA ASP A 460 -42.25 10.87 -24.86
C ASP A 460 -42.25 9.60 -23.98
N VAL A 461 -41.29 8.71 -24.25
CA VAL A 461 -41.21 7.36 -23.66
C VAL A 461 -40.59 7.38 -22.28
#